data_AF-A0A1W1YET4-F1
#
_entry.id   AF-A0A1W1YET4-F1
#
_cell.length_a   1.000
_cell.length_b   1.000
_cell.length_c   1.000
_cell.angle_alpha   90.00
_cell.angle_beta   90.00
_cell.angle_gamma   90.00
#
_symmetry.space_group_name_H-M   'P 1'
#
loop_
_entity.id
_entity.type
_entity.pdbx_description
1 polymer ?
#
loop_
_entity_poly.entity_id
_entity_poly.type
_entity_poly.pdbx_seq_one_letter_code
_entity_poly.pdbx_strand_id
1 'polypeptide(L)'
;MTKPFYKILLAIGILIPIIWAFIQDNLAITHALSNAYFYLCVPLLIIGLFTAVLKAGTFDLFASSFKKYGPFKKNDYTIDKSATPNELSRKVTWSPRPFLMIGSLFLLLSLIFLLFYYI
;
A
#
# COMPACT_ATOMS: atom_id res chain seq x y z
N MET A 1 -2.73 18.62 18.59
CA MET A 1 -3.13 19.63 17.58
C MET A 1 -1.95 19.79 16.60
N THR A 2 -1.78 18.88 15.63
CA THR A 2 -0.61 18.81 14.71
C THR A 2 -1.01 18.33 13.31
N LYS A 3 -2.23 18.66 12.87
CA LYS A 3 -2.82 18.15 11.62
C LYS A 3 -2.40 18.84 10.30
N PRO A 4 -1.79 20.05 10.24
CA PRO A 4 -1.42 20.64 8.96
C PRO A 4 -0.01 20.27 8.47
N PHE A 5 0.90 19.88 9.36
CA PHE A 5 2.32 19.76 9.02
C PHE A 5 2.62 18.67 7.99
N TYR A 6 2.04 17.47 8.15
CA TYR A 6 2.22 16.39 7.19
C TYR A 6 1.62 16.74 5.81
N LYS A 7 0.53 17.51 5.77
CA LYS A 7 -0.09 17.95 4.50
C LYS A 7 0.79 18.96 3.77
N ILE A 8 1.42 19.87 4.51
CA ILE A 8 2.37 20.84 3.97
C ILE A 8 3.60 20.10 3.44
N LEU A 9 4.15 19.14 4.19
CA LEU A 9 5.28 18.33 3.75
C LEU A 9 4.95 17.55 2.46
N LEU A 10 3.74 16.98 2.38
CA LEU A 10 3.26 16.27 1.20
C LEU A 10 3.08 17.22 0.01
N ALA A 11 2.52 18.41 0.23
CA ALA A 11 2.37 19.44 -0.80
C ALA A 11 3.73 19.91 -1.32
N ILE A 12 4.71 20.13 -0.42
CA ILE A 12 6.09 20.48 -0.77
C ILE A 12 6.74 19.38 -1.61
N GLY A 13 6.59 18.11 -1.21
CA GLY A 13 7.13 16.95 -1.92
C GLY A 13 6.50 16.71 -3.31
N ILE A 14 5.35 17.30 -3.60
CA ILE A 14 4.69 17.24 -4.91
C ILE A 14 4.98 18.50 -5.74
N LEU A 15 4.80 19.70 -5.17
CA LEU A 15 4.86 20.96 -5.91
C LEU A 15 6.28 21.36 -6.31
N ILE A 16 7.27 21.21 -5.42
CA ILE A 16 8.64 21.63 -5.72
C ILE A 16 9.21 20.85 -6.91
N PRO A 17 9.10 19.51 -6.98
CA PRO A 17 9.66 18.76 -8.09
C PRO A 17 8.92 19.03 -9.41
N ILE A 18 7.58 19.23 -9.37
CA ILE A 18 6.82 19.66 -10.55
C ILE A 18 7.35 20.99 -11.08
N ILE A 19 7.45 22.01 -10.23
CA ILE A 19 7.95 23.34 -10.63
C ILE A 19 9.38 23.23 -11.18
N TRP A 20 10.24 22.45 -10.53
CA TRP A 20 11.62 22.25 -10.95
C TRP A 20 11.73 21.55 -12.32
N ALA A 21 10.87 20.56 -12.59
CA ALA A 21 10.80 19.89 -13.89
C ALA A 21 10.39 20.85 -15.02
N PHE A 22 9.41 21.72 -14.79
CA PHE A 22 8.96 22.71 -15.77
C PHE A 22 9.97 23.83 -16.05
N ILE A 23 10.86 24.15 -15.10
CA ILE A 23 11.87 25.21 -15.28
C ILE A 23 13.03 24.74 -16.15
N GLN A 24 13.41 23.46 -16.06
CA GLN A 24 14.65 22.99 -16.67
C GLN A 24 14.47 22.36 -18.07
N ASP A 25 13.24 22.09 -18.52
CA ASP A 25 12.92 21.49 -19.83
C ASP A 25 13.85 20.31 -20.21
N ASN A 26 14.30 19.59 -19.18
CA ASN A 26 15.35 18.59 -19.31
C ASN A 26 14.74 17.21 -19.12
N LEU A 27 14.71 16.44 -20.21
CA LEU A 27 14.24 15.06 -20.26
C LEU A 27 14.94 14.16 -19.22
N ALA A 28 16.21 14.43 -18.87
CA ALA A 28 16.89 13.65 -17.83
C ALA A 28 16.26 13.85 -16.44
N ILE A 29 15.68 15.02 -16.17
CA ILE A 29 15.12 15.38 -14.87
C ILE A 29 13.72 14.82 -14.70
N THR A 30 12.90 14.85 -15.75
CA THR A 30 11.57 14.22 -15.73
C THR A 30 11.70 12.71 -15.52
N HIS A 31 12.66 12.06 -16.19
CA HIS A 31 12.96 10.64 -15.96
C HIS A 31 13.48 10.37 -14.53
N ALA A 32 14.38 11.20 -14.01
CA ALA A 32 14.88 11.06 -12.64
C ALA A 32 13.76 11.22 -11.58
N LEU A 33 12.86 12.19 -11.76
CA LEU A 33 11.70 12.39 -10.90
C LEU A 33 10.74 11.21 -10.96
N SER A 34 10.43 10.72 -12.17
CA SER A 34 9.57 9.55 -12.36
C SER A 34 10.08 8.35 -11.54
N ASN A 35 11.39 8.06 -11.64
CA ASN A 35 12.03 6.99 -10.88
C ASN A 35 12.00 7.24 -9.37
N ALA A 36 12.29 8.46 -8.92
CA ALA A 36 12.25 8.80 -7.49
C ALA A 36 10.86 8.56 -6.88
N TYR A 37 9.80 9.01 -7.55
CA TYR A 37 8.43 8.77 -7.12
C TYR A 37 8.03 7.29 -7.17
N PHE A 38 8.52 6.55 -8.17
CA PHE A 38 8.30 5.12 -8.27
C PHE A 38 8.94 4.38 -7.08
N TYR A 39 10.21 4.64 -6.78
CA TYR A 39 10.91 4.00 -5.66
C TYR A 39 10.28 4.34 -4.30
N LEU A 40 9.71 5.54 -4.16
CA LEU A 40 8.94 5.90 -2.96
C LEU A 40 7.58 5.20 -2.90
N CYS A 41 6.87 5.06 -4.02
CA CYS A 41 5.53 4.47 -4.00
C CYS A 41 5.55 2.96 -3.74
N VAL A 42 6.55 2.25 -4.23
CA VAL A 42 6.65 0.77 -4.14
C VAL A 42 6.55 0.26 -2.70
N PRO A 43 7.39 0.67 -1.72
CA PRO A 43 7.28 0.18 -0.36
C PRO A 43 5.95 0.58 0.31
N LEU A 44 5.44 1.78 0.03
CA LEU A 44 4.16 2.24 0.57
C LEU A 44 2.99 1.37 0.07
N LEU A 45 2.96 1.05 -1.22
CA LEU A 45 1.95 0.21 -1.82
C LEU A 45 2.07 -1.24 -1.33
N ILE A 46 3.28 -1.79 -1.23
CA ILE A 46 3.50 -3.16 -0.70
C ILE A 46 2.95 -3.27 0.72
N ILE A 47 3.30 -2.34 1.61
CA ILE A 47 2.83 -2.34 3.00
C ILE A 47 1.30 -2.13 3.06
N GLY A 48 0.78 -1.20 2.26
CA GLY A 48 -0.66 -0.92 2.18
C GLY A 48 -1.48 -2.12 1.68
N LEU A 49 -1.01 -2.80 0.63
CA LEU A 49 -1.63 -3.99 0.07
C LEU A 49 -1.55 -5.16 1.06
N PHE A 50 -0.39 -5.38 1.67
CA PHE A 50 -0.20 -6.45 2.64
C PHE A 50 -1.15 -6.29 3.85
N THR A 51 -1.21 -5.08 4.40
CA THR A 51 -2.15 -4.78 5.50
C THR A 51 -3.62 -4.88 5.07
N ALA A 52 -3.95 -4.54 3.82
CA ALA A 52 -5.30 -4.72 3.28
C ALA A 52 -5.69 -6.20 3.17
N VAL A 53 -4.79 -7.06 2.68
CA VAL A 53 -5.01 -8.50 2.53
C VAL A 53 -5.19 -9.17 3.89
N LEU A 54 -4.37 -8.80 4.89
CA LEU A 54 -4.51 -9.30 6.25
C LEU A 54 -5.85 -8.86 6.87
N LYS A 55 -6.21 -7.60 6.73
CA LYS A 55 -7.46 -7.06 7.28
C LYS A 55 -8.70 -7.61 6.59
N ALA A 56 -8.63 -7.92 5.30
CA ALA A 56 -9.72 -8.54 4.55
C ALA A 56 -10.04 -9.97 5.03
N GLY A 57 -9.22 -10.57 5.91
CA GLY A 57 -9.45 -11.93 6.40
C GLY A 57 -9.10 -13.00 5.37
N THR A 58 -8.31 -12.66 4.33
CA THR A 58 -7.89 -13.61 3.29
C THR A 58 -7.18 -14.84 3.87
N PHE A 59 -6.36 -14.62 4.90
CA PHE A 59 -5.69 -15.69 5.63
C PHE A 59 -6.63 -16.46 6.57
N ASP A 60 -7.64 -15.81 7.15
CA ASP A 60 -8.67 -16.48 7.96
C ASP A 60 -9.54 -17.40 7.07
N LEU A 61 -9.86 -16.97 5.85
CA LEU A 61 -10.54 -17.79 4.84
C LEU A 61 -9.68 -18.95 4.36
N PHE A 62 -8.38 -18.72 4.14
CA PHE A 62 -7.44 -19.77 3.79
C PHE A 62 -7.33 -20.82 4.90
N ALA A 63 -7.13 -20.40 6.16
CA ALA A 63 -7.05 -21.29 7.31
C ALA A 63 -8.35 -22.09 7.51
N SER A 64 -9.51 -21.45 7.38
CA SER A 64 -10.82 -22.10 7.45
C SER A 64 -10.99 -23.15 6.33
N SER A 65 -10.61 -22.81 5.10
CA SER A 65 -10.70 -23.71 3.95
C SER A 65 -9.75 -24.89 4.08
N PHE A 66 -8.53 -24.66 4.57
CA PHE A 66 -7.52 -25.70 4.79
C PHE A 66 -7.92 -26.65 5.93
N LYS A 67 -8.57 -26.13 6.99
CA LYS A 67 -9.15 -26.97 8.06
C LYS A 67 -10.33 -27.82 7.58
N LYS A 68 -11.12 -27.31 6.62
CA LYS A 68 -12.32 -28.00 6.10
C LYS A 68 -11.99 -29.04 5.02
N TYR A 69 -11.03 -28.78 4.15
CA TYR A 69 -10.74 -29.60 2.96
C TYR A 69 -9.29 -30.13 2.89
N GLY A 70 -8.43 -29.79 3.85
CA GLY A 70 -7.04 -30.22 3.86
C GLY A 70 -6.84 -31.69 4.28
N PRO A 71 -5.65 -32.24 4.02
CA PRO A 71 -5.31 -33.64 4.30
C PRO A 71 -5.23 -33.98 5.80
N PHE A 72 -5.27 -32.98 6.69
CA PHE A 72 -5.21 -33.12 8.15
C PHE A 72 -6.59 -33.27 8.80
N LYS A 73 -7.56 -33.87 8.10
CA LYS A 73 -8.90 -34.20 8.61
C LYS A 73 -8.83 -35.37 9.61
N LYS A 74 -8.01 -35.26 10.66
CA LYS A 74 -7.97 -36.25 11.74
C LYS A 74 -9.20 -36.05 12.63
N ASN A 75 -9.97 -37.12 12.75
CA ASN A 75 -11.30 -37.23 13.35
C ASN A 75 -11.38 -37.05 14.88
N ASP A 76 -10.48 -36.32 15.53
CA ASP A 76 -10.50 -36.18 16.99
C ASP A 76 -10.02 -34.81 17.42
N TYR A 77 -10.90 -33.80 17.34
CA TYR A 77 -10.71 -32.58 18.10
C TYR A 77 -12.08 -32.10 18.56
N THR A 78 -12.29 -32.21 19.87
CA THR A 78 -13.17 -31.31 20.64
C THR A 78 -13.11 -29.94 19.98
N ILE A 79 -14.20 -29.58 19.30
CA ILE A 79 -14.30 -28.29 18.64
C ILE A 79 -14.32 -27.27 19.77
N ASP A 80 -13.15 -26.73 20.07
CA ASP A 80 -13.01 -25.56 20.92
C ASP A 80 -13.75 -24.43 20.18
N LYS A 81 -15.04 -24.30 20.50
CA LYS A 81 -15.97 -23.31 19.94
C LYS A 81 -15.53 -21.87 20.26
N SER A 82 -14.43 -21.71 20.99
CA SER A 82 -13.81 -20.46 21.42
C SER A 82 -12.90 -19.83 20.35
N ALA A 83 -12.42 -20.57 19.35
CA ALA A 83 -11.61 -20.02 18.27
C ALA A 83 -12.49 -19.19 17.32
N THR A 84 -12.70 -17.91 17.66
CA THR A 84 -13.49 -17.00 16.83
C THR A 84 -12.85 -16.85 15.45
N PRO A 85 -13.61 -17.06 14.36
CA PRO A 85 -13.12 -16.71 13.03
C PRO A 85 -12.81 -15.21 13.04
N ASN A 86 -11.64 -14.82 12.52
CA ASN A 86 -11.09 -13.45 12.48
C ASN A 86 -10.07 -13.08 13.57
N GLU A 87 -9.46 -14.02 14.27
CA GLU A 87 -8.32 -13.75 15.18
C GLU A 87 -7.21 -12.90 14.51
N LEU A 88 -6.86 -13.20 13.25
CA LEU A 88 -5.75 -12.52 12.56
C LEU A 88 -6.18 -11.16 12.00
N SER A 89 -7.33 -11.09 11.31
CA SER A 89 -7.89 -9.83 10.80
C SER A 89 -8.17 -8.83 11.93
N ARG A 90 -8.66 -9.29 13.10
CA ARG A 90 -8.97 -8.44 14.25
C ARG A 90 -7.72 -7.89 14.95
N LYS A 91 -6.58 -8.58 14.87
CA LYS A 91 -5.29 -8.11 15.42
C LYS A 91 -4.64 -7.02 14.56
N VAL A 92 -5.08 -6.83 13.31
CA VAL A 92 -4.58 -5.75 12.44
C VAL A 92 -5.35 -4.45 12.71
N THR A 93 -4.86 -3.67 13.66
CA THR A 93 -5.44 -2.37 14.05
C THR A 93 -5.13 -1.27 13.03
N TRP A 94 -4.09 -1.43 12.21
CA TRP A 94 -3.65 -0.41 11.25
C TRP A 94 -4.58 -0.35 10.03
N SER A 95 -4.94 0.88 9.64
CA SER A 95 -5.73 1.10 8.43
C SER A 95 -4.82 1.07 7.20
N PRO A 96 -5.11 0.24 6.18
CA PRO A 96 -4.33 0.21 4.93
C PRO A 96 -4.60 1.44 4.05
N ARG A 97 -5.75 2.11 4.23
CA ARG A 97 -6.22 3.23 3.41
C ARG A 97 -5.19 4.35 3.21
N PRO A 98 -4.55 4.93 4.26
CA PRO A 98 -3.58 6.00 4.07
C PRO A 98 -2.35 5.57 3.26
N PHE A 99 -1.82 4.37 3.49
CA PHE A 99 -0.66 3.86 2.77
C PHE A 99 -0.98 3.64 1.28
N LEU A 100 -2.13 3.05 1.00
CA LEU A 100 -2.61 2.85 -0.38
C LEU A 100 -2.87 4.17 -1.09
N MET A 101 -3.48 5.15 -0.41
CA MET A 101 -3.84 6.44 -1.00
C MET A 101 -2.60 7.30 -1.28
N ILE A 102 -1.61 7.31 -0.37
CA ILE A 102 -0.36 8.05 -0.58
C ILE A 102 0.50 7.33 -1.64
N GLY A 103 0.59 6.00 -1.57
CA GLY A 103 1.31 5.20 -2.55
C GLY A 103 0.74 5.34 -3.95
N SER A 104 -0.59 5.29 -4.11
CA SER A 104 -1.23 5.45 -5.41
C SER A 104 -1.06 6.85 -5.99
N LEU A 105 -1.04 7.89 -5.14
CA LEU A 105 -0.77 9.26 -5.56
C LEU A 105 0.66 9.39 -6.11
N PHE A 106 1.66 8.86 -5.41
CA PHE A 106 3.04 8.89 -5.91
C PHE A 106 3.22 8.06 -7.17
N LEU A 107 2.53 6.92 -7.29
CA LEU A 107 2.53 6.12 -8.51
C LEU A 107 1.96 6.91 -9.70
N LEU A 108 0.82 7.59 -9.49
CA LEU A 108 0.19 8.41 -10.53
C LEU A 108 1.14 9.55 -10.96
N LEU A 109 1.80 10.18 -10.01
CA LEU A 109 2.76 11.26 -10.28
C LEU A 109 3.99 10.74 -11.05
N SER A 110 4.52 9.58 -10.67
CA SER A 110 5.58 8.88 -11.41
C SER A 110 5.18 8.61 -12.86
N LEU A 111 3.95 8.15 -13.07
CA LEU A 111 3.41 7.86 -14.40
C LEU A 111 3.27 9.12 -15.25
N ILE A 112 2.79 10.24 -14.66
CA ILE A 112 2.69 11.53 -15.34
C ILE A 112 4.07 12.00 -15.81
N PHE A 113 5.09 11.97 -14.94
CA PHE A 113 6.44 12.35 -15.33
C PHE A 113 7.05 11.44 -16.39
N LEU A 114 6.72 10.14 -16.33
CA LEU A 114 7.14 9.20 -17.36
C LEU A 114 6.48 9.51 -18.71
N LEU A 115 5.19 9.82 -18.72
CA LEU A 115 4.47 10.21 -19.95
C LEU A 115 5.06 11.49 -20.55
N PHE A 116 5.34 12.50 -19.72
CA PHE A 116 6.00 13.74 -20.17
C PHE A 116 7.43 13.52 -20.70
N TYR A 117 8.11 12.45 -20.28
CA TYR A 117 9.41 12.11 -20.83
C TYR A 117 9.31 11.51 -22.24
N TYR A 118 8.23 10.82 -22.56
CA TYR A 118 8.03 10.14 -23.85
C TYR A 118 7.24 10.95 -24.89
N ILE A 119 6.57 12.02 -24.47
CA ILE A 119 5.87 13.00 -25.34
C ILE A 119 6.85 14.08 -25.77
#